data_AF-A0A1G9A3F0-F1
#
_entry.id   AF-A0A1G9A3F0-F1
#
_cell.length_a   1.000
_cell.length_b   1.000
_cell.length_c   1.000
_cell.angle_alpha   90.00
_cell.angle_beta   90.00
_cell.angle_gamma   90.00
#
_symmetry.space_group_name_H-M   'P 1'
#
loop_
_entity.id
_entity.type
_entity.pdbx_description
1 polymer ?
#
loop_
_entity_poly.entity_id
_entity_poly.type
_entity_poly.pdbx_seq_one_letter_code
_entity_poly.pdbx_strand_id
1 'polypeptide(L)' 'MEYLLGFGLLGGVIALALTLFWIWMLVDCLANQNEDKLVWFLVIFFLNLLGAFLYYLLARKKRTGLPTL' A
#
# COMPACT_ATOMS: atom_id res chain seq x y z
N MET A 1 -11.73 -12.98 -31.48
CA MET A 1 -12.26 -13.18 -30.11
C MET A 1 -11.20 -13.71 -29.14
N GLU A 2 -10.25 -14.52 -29.60
CA GLU A 2 -9.08 -15.00 -28.84
C GLU A 2 -8.21 -13.92 -28.15
N TYR A 3 -8.00 -12.75 -28.78
CA TYR A 3 -7.23 -11.65 -28.16
C TYR A 3 -7.92 -11.02 -26.94
N LEU A 4 -9.25 -11.02 -26.90
CA LEU A 4 -10.03 -10.50 -25.76
C LEU A 4 -9.92 -11.43 -24.55
N LEU A 5 -9.87 -12.75 -24.77
CA LEU A 5 -9.67 -13.75 -23.72
C LEU A 5 -8.26 -13.66 -23.11
N GLY A 6 -7.23 -13.46 -23.95
CA GLY A 6 -5.85 -13.27 -23.48
C GLY A 6 -5.66 -11.97 -22.68
N PHE A 7 -6.26 -10.87 -23.12
CA PHE A 7 -6.21 -9.59 -22.41
C PHE A 7 -6.96 -9.63 -21.06
N GLY A 8 -8.09 -10.34 -20.99
CA GLY A 8 -8.84 -10.54 -19.76
C GLY A 8 -8.07 -11.35 -18.69
N LEU A 9 -7.35 -12.40 -19.10
CA LEU A 9 -6.51 -13.19 -18.20
C LEU A 9 -5.31 -12.39 -17.67
N LEU A 10 -4.60 -11.68 -18.56
CA LEU A 10 -3.48 -10.82 -18.17
C LEU A 10 -3.93 -9.70 -17.22
N GLY A 11 -5.05 -9.03 -17.52
CA GLY A 11 -5.63 -8.01 -16.66
C GLY A 11 -6.03 -8.55 -15.28
N GLY A 12 -6.63 -9.75 -15.23
CA GLY A 12 -7.03 -10.39 -13.98
C GLY A 12 -5.85 -10.74 -13.06
N VAL A 13 -4.75 -11.25 -13.63
CA VAL A 13 -3.53 -11.56 -12.86
C VAL A 13 -2.88 -10.30 -12.30
N ILE A 14 -2.83 -9.23 -13.09
CA ILE A 14 -2.28 -7.93 -12.65
C ILE A 14 -3.15 -7.33 -11.54
N ALA A 15 -4.48 -7.39 -11.67
CA ALA A 15 -5.40 -6.93 -10.64
C ALA A 15 -5.25 -7.73 -9.33
N LEU A 16 -5.12 -9.06 -9.42
CA LEU A 16 -4.86 -9.91 -8.26
C LEU A 16 -3.52 -9.58 -7.60
N ALA A 17 -2.45 -9.39 -8.37
CA ALA A 17 -1.15 -9.01 -7.83
C ALA A 17 -1.19 -7.63 -7.13
N LEU A 18 -1.88 -6.64 -7.71
CA LEU A 18 -2.07 -5.32 -7.10
C LEU A 18 -2.86 -5.39 -5.79
N THR A 19 -3.94 -6.17 -5.74
CA THR A 19 -4.73 -6.35 -4.52
C THR A 19 -3.97 -7.09 -3.43
N LEU A 20 -3.20 -8.13 -3.78
CA LEU A 20 -2.32 -8.82 -2.82
C LEU A 20 -1.23 -7.89 -2.28
N PHE A 21 -0.62 -7.09 -3.15
CA PHE A 21 0.38 -6.10 -2.75
C PHE A 21 -0.21 -5.03 -1.82
N TRP A 22 -1.43 -4.57 -2.11
CA TRP A 22 -2.16 -3.62 -1.26
C TRP A 22 -2.45 -4.19 0.13
N ILE A 23 -2.96 -5.43 0.21
CA ILE A 23 -3.21 -6.10 1.50
C ILE A 23 -1.90 -6.27 2.29
N TRP A 24 -0.81 -6.65 1.61
CA TRP A 24 0.48 -6.83 2.26
C TRP A 24 1.00 -5.53 2.91
N MET A 25 0.80 -4.38 2.26
CA MET A 25 1.14 -3.06 2.83
C MET A 25 0.26 -2.68 4.03
N LEU A 26 -1.01 -3.08 4.06
CA LEU A 26 -1.88 -2.89 5.23
C LEU A 26 -1.39 -3.72 6.42
N VAL A 27 -0.95 -4.96 6.16
CA VAL A 27 -0.38 -5.85 7.20
C VAL A 27 0.94 -5.28 7.74
N ASP A 28 1.83 -4.79 6.89
CA ASP A 28 3.07 -4.13 7.32
C ASP A 28 2.78 -2.88 8.19
N CYS A 29 1.79 -2.07 7.78
CA CYS A 29 1.36 -0.92 8.57
C CYS A 29 0.83 -1.32 9.95
N LEU A 30 0.03 -2.39 10.06
CA LEU A 30 -0.48 -2.87 11.35
C LEU A 30 0.60 -3.50 12.24
N ALA A 31 1.58 -4.17 11.62
CA ALA A 31 2.65 -4.87 12.32
C ALA A 31 3.73 -3.92 12.85
N ASN A 32 4.06 -2.86 12.11
CA ASN A 32 5.30 -2.10 12.31
C ASN A 32 5.13 -0.65 12.81
N GLN A 33 3.91 -0.12 12.86
CA GLN A 33 3.62 1.20 13.44
C GLN A 33 2.79 1.03 14.70
N ASN A 34 3.16 1.56 15.87
CA ASN A 34 2.27 1.50 17.05
C ASN A 34 1.46 2.79 17.26
N GLU A 35 1.98 3.93 16.83
CA GLU A 35 1.26 5.20 16.83
C GLU A 35 0.70 5.48 15.43
N ASP A 36 -0.54 5.93 15.36
CA ASP A 36 -1.27 6.29 14.13
C ASP A 36 -1.60 5.14 13.16
N LYS A 37 -1.59 3.87 13.62
CA LYS A 37 -1.99 2.67 12.83
C LYS A 37 -3.27 2.92 12.01
N LEU A 38 -4.28 3.49 12.66
CA LEU A 38 -5.61 3.68 12.08
C LEU A 38 -5.61 4.73 10.96
N VAL A 39 -4.86 5.83 11.14
CA VAL A 39 -4.76 6.90 10.13
C VAL A 39 -4.08 6.38 8.87
N TRP A 40 -2.97 5.66 9.03
CA TRP A 40 -2.24 5.09 7.89
C TRP A 40 -3.00 3.96 7.20
N PHE A 41 -3.71 3.14 7.98
CA PHE A 41 -4.65 2.16 7.44
C PHE A 41 -5.70 2.84 6.55
N LEU A 42 -6.37 3.90 7.04
CA LEU A 42 -7.37 4.62 6.26
C LEU A 42 -6.78 5.29 5.00
N VAL A 43 -5.57 5.84 5.07
CA VAL A 43 -4.89 6.44 3.91
C VAL A 43 -4.56 5.39 2.85
N ILE A 44 -3.97 4.25 3.22
CA ILE A 44 -3.67 3.16 2.28
C ILE A 44 -4.98 2.54 1.75
N PHE A 45 -6.00 2.44 2.60
CA PHE A 45 -7.28 1.85 2.24
C PHE A 45 -8.07 2.70 1.24
N PHE A 46 -8.19 4.02 1.46
CA PHE A 46 -8.93 4.91 0.56
C PHE A 46 -8.13 5.34 -0.67
N LEU A 47 -6.81 5.48 -0.56
CA LEU A 47 -5.98 5.99 -1.66
C LEU A 47 -5.20 4.88 -2.40
N ASN A 48 -5.36 3.60 -2.05
CA ASN A 48 -4.71 2.43 -2.67
C ASN A 48 -3.23 2.70 -3.02
N LEU A 49 -2.94 2.97 -4.30
CA LEU A 49 -1.59 3.21 -4.82
C LEU A 49 -1.02 4.57 -4.35
N LEU A 50 -1.84 5.62 -4.35
CA LEU A 50 -1.47 6.95 -3.83
C LEU A 50 -1.25 6.90 -2.32
N GLY A 51 -2.03 6.08 -1.61
CA GLY A 51 -1.90 5.89 -0.17
C GLY A 51 -0.58 5.23 0.20
N ALA A 52 -0.16 4.21 -0.56
CA ALA A 52 1.14 3.57 -0.39
C ALA A 52 2.32 4.52 -0.68
N PHE A 53 2.21 5.36 -1.71
CA PHE A 53 3.24 6.35 -2.05
C PHE A 53 3.40 7.42 -0.95
N LEU A 54 2.28 7.92 -0.42
CA LEU A 54 2.26 8.84 0.71
C LEU A 54 2.79 8.18 1.99
N TYR A 55 2.47 6.91 2.25
CA TYR A 55 3.04 6.14 3.37
C TYR A 55 4.56 6.08 3.28
N TYR A 56 5.10 5.75 2.11
CA TYR A 56 6.53 5.68 1.92
C TYR A 56 7.24 7.04 2.12
N LEU A 57 6.63 8.15 1.70
CA LEU A 57 7.20 9.49 1.90
C LEU A 57 7.09 10.00 3.34
N LEU A 58 5.89 9.90 3.95
CA LEU A 58 5.59 10.55 5.22
C LEU A 58 5.89 9.64 6.43
N ALA A 59 5.53 8.35 6.39
CA ALA A 59 5.78 7.44 7.51
C ALA A 59 7.29 7.20 7.73
N ARG A 60 8.07 7.22 6.65
CA ARG A 60 9.54 7.12 6.73
C ARG A 60 10.18 8.33 7.39
N LYS A 61 9.61 9.53 7.20
CA LYS A 61 10.09 10.78 7.82
C LYS A 61 9.85 10.82 9.32
N LYS A 62 8.80 10.15 9.82
CA LYS A 62 8.50 10.01 11.26
C LYS A 62 9.52 9.11 11.99
N ARG A 63 10.18 8.18 11.29
CA ARG A 63 11.26 7.33 11.86
C ARG A 63 12.58 8.09 12.06
N THR A 64 12.80 9.18 11.32
CA THR A 64 13.94 10.09 11.51
C THR A 64 13.54 11.32 12.34
N GLY A 65 12.72 11.13 13.37
CA GLY A 65 12.83 11.98 14.54
C GLY A 65 14.17 11.68 15.20
N LEU A 66 15.27 12.21 14.65
CA LEU A 66 16.51 12.27 15.39
C LEU A 66 16.18 13.05 16.68
N PRO A 67 16.40 12.48 17.87
CA PRO A 67 16.61 13.29 19.05
C PRO A 67 17.99 13.94 18.88
N THR A 68 18.11 14.93 18.00
CA THR A 68 19.29 15.80 17.98
C THR A 68 18.93 17.09 18.69
N LEU A 69 19.29 17.07 19.98
CA LEU A 69 19.71 18.19 20.83
C LEU A 69 18.60 19.17 21.26
#